data_AF-A0A7W1CV88-F1
#
_entry.id   AF-A0A7W1CV88-F1
#
_cell.length_a   1.000
_cell.length_b   1.000
_cell.length_c   1.000
_cell.angle_alpha   90.00
_cell.angle_beta   90.00
_cell.angle_gamma   90.00
#
_symmetry.space_group_name_H-M   'P 1'
#
loop_
_entity.id
_entity.type
_entity.pdbx_description
1 polymer ?
#
loop_
_entity_poly.entity_id
_entity_poly.type
_entity_poly.pdbx_seq_one_letter_code
_entity_poly.pdbx_strand_id
1 'polypeptide(L)'
;MGSRFRPSRECVELGRSAVEAGDAVTDLTDKCHAVFVFGLIQLCSGAFAESVDCCSAGLELAERVGDLVRQARCLNYRALGHRRLNEVTGARTDAEQTLALASKLRMVEYIAMAKANLGWVAWKEARSHDVEKFGEEALALWHGMEDPLRFDWIALWPLIAAASEQGNLPKAIDQMRGLFAEGQYPLADEVMADCRAAIDLRQA
;
A
#
# COMPACT_ATOMS: atom_id res chain seq x y z
N MET A 1 16.82 16.14 4.24
CA MET A 1 15.35 16.05 4.27
C MET A 1 15.01 14.56 4.32
N GLY A 2 14.40 14.08 5.40
CA GLY A 2 14.00 12.67 5.51
C GLY A 2 12.93 12.33 4.48
N SER A 3 12.91 11.09 3.99
CA SER A 3 11.84 10.64 3.09
C SER A 3 10.49 10.76 3.80
N ARG A 4 9.47 11.29 3.12
CA ARG A 4 8.06 11.39 3.57
C ARG A 4 7.50 10.06 4.12
N PHE A 5 8.16 8.97 3.77
CA PHE A 5 7.77 7.58 4.01
C PHE A 5 8.64 6.84 5.02
N ARG A 6 9.59 7.52 5.67
CA ARG A 6 10.33 6.99 6.83
C ARG A 6 10.04 7.91 8.02
N PRO A 7 8.90 7.77 8.71
CA PRO A 7 8.55 8.64 9.83
C PRO A 7 9.59 8.53 10.94
N SER A 8 9.98 9.66 11.51
CA SER A 8 10.85 9.69 12.69
C SER A 8 10.09 9.21 13.92
N ARG A 9 10.82 8.86 15.00
CA ARG A 9 10.21 8.58 16.31
C ARG A 9 9.35 9.74 16.79
N GLU A 10 9.82 10.98 16.60
CA GLU A 10 9.07 12.19 16.92
C GLU A 10 7.75 12.28 16.13
N CYS A 11 7.74 11.90 14.84
CA CYS A 11 6.52 11.86 14.03
C CYS A 11 5.50 10.86 14.58
N VAL A 12 5.94 9.69 15.05
CA VAL A 12 5.08 8.70 15.71
C VAL A 12 4.52 9.24 17.04
N GLU A 13 5.35 9.90 17.85
CA GLU A 13 4.95 10.50 19.13
C GLU A 13 3.94 11.65 18.95
N LEU A 14 4.15 12.50 17.94
CA LEU A 14 3.22 13.56 17.56
C LEU A 14 1.89 13.00 17.04
N GLY A 15 1.94 11.95 16.21
CA GLY A 15 0.74 11.28 15.70
C GLY A 15 -0.11 10.68 16.82
N ARG A 16 0.53 10.04 17.81
CA ARG A 16 -0.15 9.52 19.01
C ARG A 16 -0.80 10.64 19.81
N SER A 17 -0.04 11.70 20.10
CA SER A 17 -0.54 12.86 20.83
C SER A 17 -1.74 13.52 20.13
N ALA A 18 -1.74 13.56 18.79
CA ALA A 18 -2.85 14.10 18.02
C ALA A 18 -4.13 13.26 18.14
N VAL A 19 -4.02 11.93 18.17
CA VAL A 19 -5.17 11.03 18.40
C VAL A 19 -5.70 11.20 19.82
N GLU A 20 -4.81 11.22 20.83
CA GLU A 20 -5.19 11.42 22.24
C GLU A 20 -5.88 12.77 22.47
N ALA A 21 -5.38 13.84 21.85
CA ALA A 21 -6.02 15.15 21.90
C ALA A 21 -7.40 15.14 21.20
N GLY A 22 -7.54 14.39 20.10
CA GLY A 22 -8.79 14.21 19.38
C GLY A 22 -9.88 13.47 20.18
N ASP A 23 -9.52 12.68 21.20
CA ASP A 23 -10.50 12.03 22.09
C ASP A 23 -11.26 13.04 22.97
N ALA A 24 -10.68 14.22 23.21
CA ALA A 24 -11.34 15.31 23.94
C ALA A 24 -12.23 16.19 23.03
N VAL A 25 -12.22 15.95 21.72
CA VAL A 25 -12.94 16.77 20.72
C VAL A 25 -14.24 16.08 20.30
N THR A 26 -15.33 16.84 20.26
CA THR A 26 -16.66 16.33 19.87
C THR A 26 -16.81 16.14 18.35
N ASP A 27 -15.97 16.81 17.56
CA ASP A 27 -15.98 16.70 16.10
C ASP A 27 -15.37 15.37 15.63
N LEU A 28 -16.25 14.49 15.16
CA LEU A 28 -15.88 13.17 14.64
C LEU A 28 -15.07 13.26 13.35
N THR A 29 -15.14 14.36 12.60
CA THR A 29 -14.41 14.56 11.33
C THR A 29 -12.91 14.75 11.60
N ASP A 30 -12.58 15.62 12.55
CA ASP A 30 -11.19 15.88 12.95
C ASP A 30 -10.59 14.65 13.62
N LYS A 31 -11.36 13.96 14.47
CA LYS A 31 -10.97 12.68 15.06
C LYS A 31 -10.69 11.62 13.99
N CYS A 32 -11.59 11.48 13.00
CA CYS A 32 -11.42 10.55 11.89
C CYS A 32 -10.13 10.85 11.12
N HIS A 33 -9.85 12.12 10.83
CA HIS A 33 -8.62 12.51 10.15
C HIS A 33 -7.37 12.17 10.97
N ALA A 34 -7.35 12.51 12.26
CA ALA A 34 -6.19 12.23 13.13
C ALA A 34 -5.90 10.73 13.22
N VAL A 35 -6.92 9.92 13.47
CA VAL A 35 -6.80 8.45 13.55
C VAL A 35 -6.33 7.85 12.22
N PHE A 36 -6.89 8.30 11.10
CA PHE A 36 -6.47 7.86 9.76
C PHE A 36 -4.99 8.18 9.49
N VAL A 37 -4.57 9.43 9.74
CA VAL A 37 -3.18 9.85 9.50
C VAL A 37 -2.22 9.07 10.40
N PHE A 38 -2.60 8.82 11.65
CA PHE A 38 -1.78 8.01 12.55
C PHE A 38 -1.66 6.55 12.07
N GLY A 39 -2.74 5.96 11.53
CA GLY A 39 -2.68 4.64 10.90
C GLY A 39 -1.69 4.57 9.73
N LEU A 40 -1.60 5.62 8.91
CA LEU A 40 -0.59 5.71 7.84
C LEU A 40 0.83 5.85 8.39
N ILE A 41 1.03 6.64 9.45
CA ILE A 41 2.33 6.77 10.12
C ILE A 41 2.79 5.40 10.65
N GLN A 42 1.89 4.66 11.29
CA GLN A 42 2.18 3.32 11.81
C GLN A 42 2.50 2.32 10.69
N LEU A 43 1.81 2.40 9.55
CA LEU A 43 2.13 1.58 8.38
C LEU A 43 3.56 1.84 7.89
N CYS A 44 3.92 3.12 7.78
CA CYS A 44 5.22 3.54 7.28
C CYS A 44 6.36 3.27 8.28
N SER A 45 6.07 3.23 9.58
CA SER A 45 7.03 2.88 10.63
C SER A 45 7.25 1.37 10.79
N GLY A 46 6.41 0.55 10.14
CA GLY A 46 6.46 -0.91 10.25
C GLY A 46 5.57 -1.51 11.33
N ALA A 47 4.82 -0.68 12.07
CA ALA A 47 3.84 -1.08 13.08
C ALA A 47 2.52 -1.50 12.42
N PHE A 48 2.53 -2.65 11.72
CA PHE A 48 1.43 -3.06 10.85
C PHE A 48 0.15 -3.42 11.61
N ALA A 49 0.26 -4.04 12.79
CA ALA A 49 -0.91 -4.37 13.61
C ALA A 49 -1.60 -3.09 14.10
N GLU A 50 -0.83 -2.15 14.62
CA GLU A 50 -1.31 -0.85 15.08
C GLU A 50 -1.89 -0.02 13.93
N SER A 51 -1.32 -0.16 12.72
CA SER A 51 -1.87 0.44 11.51
C SER A 51 -3.25 -0.12 11.17
N VAL A 52 -3.44 -1.44 11.24
CA VAL A 52 -4.73 -2.11 11.01
C VAL A 52 -5.76 -1.64 12.04
N ASP A 53 -5.39 -1.55 13.31
CA ASP A 53 -6.27 -1.06 14.38
C ASP A 53 -6.70 0.39 14.13
N CYS A 54 -5.73 1.27 13.83
CA CYS A 54 -6.02 2.67 13.52
C CYS A 54 -6.90 2.82 12.28
N CYS A 55 -6.62 2.08 11.21
CA CYS A 55 -7.44 2.15 10.00
C CYS A 55 -8.85 1.61 10.23
N SER A 56 -9.03 0.63 11.13
CA SER A 56 -10.36 0.14 11.52
C SER A 56 -11.15 1.19 12.29
N ALA A 57 -10.54 1.81 13.31
CA ALA A 57 -11.17 2.90 14.04
C ALA A 57 -11.47 4.12 13.13
N GLY A 58 -10.56 4.44 12.21
CA GLY A 58 -10.76 5.48 11.21
C GLY A 58 -11.91 5.18 10.25
N LEU A 59 -12.06 3.93 9.82
CA LEU A 59 -13.15 3.47 8.97
C LEU A 59 -14.50 3.62 9.68
N GLU A 60 -14.63 3.15 10.93
CA GLU A 60 -15.86 3.28 11.72
C GLU A 60 -16.28 4.74 11.88
N LEU A 61 -15.32 5.64 12.14
CA LEU A 61 -15.59 7.07 12.22
C LEU A 61 -16.03 7.65 10.88
N ALA A 62 -15.36 7.27 9.79
CA ALA A 62 -15.68 7.72 8.44
C ALA A 62 -17.07 7.25 7.97
N GLU A 63 -17.50 6.06 8.40
CA GLU A 63 -18.86 5.55 8.18
C GLU A 63 -19.91 6.38 8.92
N ARG A 64 -19.66 6.70 10.20
CA ARG A 64 -20.58 7.50 11.03
C ARG A 64 -20.79 8.92 10.49
N VAL A 65 -19.76 9.54 9.92
CA VAL A 65 -19.84 10.90 9.36
C VAL A 65 -20.14 10.92 7.85
N GLY A 66 -20.25 9.75 7.21
CA GLY A 66 -20.53 9.63 5.78
C GLY A 66 -19.37 10.05 4.85
N ASP A 67 -18.13 10.05 5.33
CA ASP A 67 -16.95 10.38 4.53
C ASP A 67 -16.47 9.20 3.69
N LEU A 68 -17.03 9.07 2.50
CA LEU A 68 -16.71 7.99 1.56
C LEU A 68 -15.25 8.00 1.09
N VAL A 69 -14.60 9.17 1.04
CA VAL A 69 -13.19 9.26 0.63
C VAL A 69 -12.30 8.67 1.71
N ARG A 70 -12.52 9.03 2.98
CA ARG A 70 -11.77 8.45 4.10
C ARG A 70 -12.06 6.97 4.29
N GLN A 71 -13.29 6.50 4.06
CA GLN A 71 -13.61 5.07 4.05
C GLN A 71 -12.73 4.32 3.03
N ALA A 72 -12.66 4.79 1.78
CA ALA A 72 -11.83 4.16 0.75
C ALA A 72 -10.34 4.14 1.12
N ARG A 73 -9.84 5.20 1.74
CA ARG A 73 -8.44 5.28 2.20
C ARG A 73 -8.16 4.33 3.37
N CYS A 74 -9.05 4.27 4.36
CA CYS A 74 -8.90 3.38 5.52
C CYS A 74 -8.90 1.92 5.08
N LEU A 75 -9.84 1.52 4.22
CA LEU A 75 -9.88 0.19 3.62
C LEU A 75 -8.57 -0.13 2.90
N ASN A 76 -8.08 0.78 2.06
CA ASN A 76 -6.86 0.55 1.30
C ASN A 76 -5.62 0.31 2.16
N TYR A 77 -5.39 1.16 3.17
CA TYR A 77 -4.21 1.01 4.03
C TYR A 77 -4.36 -0.14 5.02
N ARG A 78 -5.58 -0.49 5.43
CA ARG A 78 -5.85 -1.71 6.20
C ARG A 78 -5.56 -2.96 5.36
N ALA A 79 -5.95 -2.99 4.07
CA ALA A 79 -5.59 -4.05 3.14
C ALA A 79 -4.08 -4.23 3.04
N LEU A 80 -3.35 -3.11 2.95
CA LEU A 80 -1.89 -3.12 2.91
C LEU A 80 -1.29 -3.60 4.24
N GLY A 81 -1.84 -3.19 5.39
CA GLY A 81 -1.47 -3.69 6.71
C GLY A 81 -1.68 -5.21 6.84
N HIS A 82 -2.85 -5.72 6.46
CA HIS A 82 -3.13 -7.15 6.40
C HIS A 82 -2.13 -7.89 5.51
N ARG A 83 -1.83 -7.36 4.32
CA ARG A 83 -0.79 -7.92 3.44
C ARG A 83 0.57 -8.00 4.13
N ARG A 84 0.98 -6.97 4.86
CA ARG A 84 2.25 -6.96 5.59
C ARG A 84 2.29 -7.94 6.77
N LEU A 85 1.12 -8.27 7.32
CA LEU A 85 0.93 -9.32 8.32
C LEU A 85 0.69 -10.71 7.70
N ASN A 86 0.71 -10.83 6.37
CA ASN A 86 0.39 -12.05 5.62
C ASN A 86 -1.06 -12.57 5.86
N GLU A 87 -1.98 -11.70 6.25
CA GLU A 87 -3.41 -11.97 6.44
C GLU A 87 -4.18 -11.88 5.11
N VAL A 88 -4.18 -12.97 4.34
CA VAL A 88 -4.69 -13.00 2.96
C VAL A 88 -6.17 -12.64 2.85
N THR A 89 -7.01 -13.18 3.73
CA THR A 89 -8.47 -12.95 3.70
C THR A 89 -8.83 -11.50 3.99
N GLY A 90 -8.19 -10.89 4.99
CA GLY A 90 -8.38 -9.48 5.33
C GLY A 90 -7.94 -8.57 4.19
N ALA A 91 -6.74 -8.83 3.63
CA ALA A 91 -6.23 -8.09 2.49
C ALA A 91 -7.15 -8.17 1.26
N ARG A 92 -7.71 -9.36 0.96
CA ARG A 92 -8.68 -9.54 -0.12
C ARG A 92 -9.93 -8.69 0.11
N THR A 93 -10.57 -8.87 1.26
CA THR A 93 -11.86 -8.23 1.59
C THR A 93 -11.74 -6.71 1.46
N ASP A 94 -10.72 -6.13 2.09
CA ASP A 94 -10.53 -4.68 2.08
C ASP A 94 -10.11 -4.15 0.71
N ALA A 95 -9.31 -4.90 -0.07
CA ALA A 95 -8.92 -4.49 -1.41
C ALA A 95 -10.13 -4.52 -2.38
N GLU A 96 -11.01 -5.52 -2.28
CA GLU A 96 -12.25 -5.57 -3.07
C GLU A 96 -13.19 -4.41 -2.73
N GLN A 97 -13.36 -4.11 -1.44
CA GLN A 97 -14.16 -2.98 -0.97
C GLN A 97 -13.55 -1.64 -1.40
N THR A 98 -12.22 -1.50 -1.31
CA THR A 98 -11.49 -0.33 -1.82
C THR A 98 -11.73 -0.17 -3.31
N LEU A 99 -11.60 -1.24 -4.11
CA LEU A 99 -11.78 -1.19 -5.55
C LEU A 99 -13.19 -0.72 -5.91
N ALA A 100 -14.22 -1.28 -5.27
CA ALA A 100 -15.61 -0.91 -5.50
C ALA A 100 -15.86 0.58 -5.17
N LEU A 101 -15.44 1.04 -3.99
CA LEU A 101 -15.68 2.40 -3.53
C LEU A 101 -14.84 3.43 -4.30
N ALA A 102 -13.53 3.17 -4.48
CA ALA A 102 -12.64 4.04 -5.24
C ALA A 102 -13.09 4.17 -6.70
N SER A 103 -13.62 3.10 -7.31
CA SER A 103 -14.20 3.16 -8.66
C SER A 103 -15.42 4.07 -8.72
N LYS A 104 -16.34 3.94 -7.74
CA LYS A 104 -17.52 4.81 -7.63
C LYS A 104 -17.12 6.29 -7.46
N LEU A 105 -16.06 6.55 -6.69
CA LEU A 105 -15.55 7.90 -6.41
C LEU A 105 -14.54 8.40 -7.47
N ARG A 106 -14.19 7.57 -8.47
CA ARG A 106 -13.16 7.84 -9.49
C ARG A 106 -11.78 8.20 -8.91
N MET A 107 -11.41 7.56 -7.81
CA MET A 107 -10.11 7.72 -7.14
C MET A 107 -9.06 6.84 -7.81
N VAL A 108 -8.55 7.24 -8.97
CA VAL A 108 -7.64 6.46 -9.83
C VAL A 108 -6.46 5.86 -9.06
N GLU A 109 -5.81 6.66 -8.21
CA GLU A 109 -4.71 6.21 -7.35
C GLU A 109 -5.10 5.00 -6.48
N TYR A 110 -6.30 5.02 -5.89
CA TYR A 110 -6.79 3.97 -4.99
C TYR A 110 -7.38 2.77 -5.75
N ILE A 111 -7.85 2.97 -6.98
CA ILE A 111 -8.16 1.86 -7.89
C ILE A 111 -6.88 1.07 -8.17
N ALA A 112 -5.77 1.76 -8.46
CA ALA A 112 -4.47 1.13 -8.68
C ALA A 112 -3.94 0.43 -7.41
N MET A 113 -4.00 1.08 -6.24
CA MET A 113 -3.59 0.45 -4.97
C MET A 113 -4.41 -0.81 -4.66
N ALA A 114 -5.73 -0.78 -4.87
CA ALA A 114 -6.60 -1.92 -4.66
C ALA A 114 -6.22 -3.09 -5.58
N LYS A 115 -6.02 -2.82 -6.87
CA LYS A 115 -5.55 -3.84 -7.84
C LYS A 115 -4.19 -4.40 -7.44
N ALA A 116 -3.24 -3.56 -7.05
CA ALA A 116 -1.92 -4.01 -6.61
C ALA A 116 -1.98 -4.94 -5.39
N ASN A 117 -2.89 -4.67 -4.43
CA ASN A 117 -3.16 -5.59 -3.32
C ASN A 117 -3.83 -6.89 -3.77
N LEU A 118 -4.78 -6.83 -4.71
CA LEU A 118 -5.40 -8.02 -5.31
C LEU A 118 -4.39 -8.88 -6.09
N GLY A 119 -3.39 -8.27 -6.72
CA GLY A 119 -2.27 -8.99 -7.35
C GLY A 119 -1.43 -9.76 -6.32
N TRP A 120 -1.18 -9.19 -5.14
CA TRP A 120 -0.53 -9.91 -4.04
C TRP A 120 -1.39 -11.05 -3.52
N VAL A 121 -2.70 -10.82 -3.35
CA VAL A 121 -3.64 -11.86 -2.94
C VAL A 121 -3.68 -13.00 -3.96
N ALA A 122 -3.73 -12.69 -5.25
CA ALA A 122 -3.67 -13.69 -6.32
C ALA A 122 -2.37 -14.51 -6.26
N TRP A 123 -1.24 -13.88 -5.96
CA TRP A 123 0.03 -14.58 -5.80
C TRP A 123 0.00 -15.55 -4.61
N LYS A 124 -0.53 -15.11 -3.46
CA LYS A 124 -0.70 -15.97 -2.27
C LYS A 124 -1.60 -17.18 -2.51
N GLU A 125 -2.49 -17.11 -3.49
CA GLU A 125 -3.41 -18.18 -3.88
C GLU A 125 -2.98 -18.94 -5.14
N ALA A 126 -1.74 -18.74 -5.61
CA ALA A 126 -1.21 -19.37 -6.82
C ALA A 126 -2.06 -19.11 -8.09
N ARG A 127 -2.75 -17.97 -8.17
CA ARG A 127 -3.52 -17.53 -9.35
C ARG A 127 -2.66 -16.69 -10.28
N SER A 128 -1.67 -17.31 -10.92
CA SER A 128 -0.62 -16.62 -11.69
C SER A 128 -1.15 -15.65 -12.75
N HIS A 129 -2.21 -16.02 -13.49
CA HIS A 129 -2.84 -15.13 -14.47
C HIS A 129 -3.38 -13.84 -13.84
N ASP A 130 -3.97 -13.96 -12.65
CA ASP A 130 -4.55 -12.81 -11.95
C ASP A 130 -3.48 -11.91 -11.33
N VAL A 131 -2.30 -12.45 -10.99
CA VAL A 131 -1.15 -11.64 -10.56
C VAL A 131 -0.74 -10.68 -11.66
N GLU A 132 -0.55 -11.20 -12.88
CA GLU A 132 -0.14 -10.39 -14.03
C GLU A 132 -1.20 -9.34 -14.36
N LYS A 133 -2.46 -9.79 -14.50
CA LYS A 133 -3.58 -8.89 -14.78
C LYS A 133 -3.68 -7.74 -13.78
N PHE A 134 -3.76 -8.04 -12.49
CA PHE A 134 -3.95 -6.99 -11.48
C PHE A 134 -2.71 -6.11 -11.30
N GLY A 135 -1.50 -6.70 -11.35
CA GLY A 135 -0.26 -5.96 -11.22
C GLY A 135 -0.02 -5.00 -12.37
N GLU A 136 -0.18 -5.45 -13.62
CA GLU A 136 0.02 -4.64 -14.81
C GLU A 136 -1.05 -3.54 -14.94
N GLU A 137 -2.32 -3.85 -14.64
CA GLU A 137 -3.39 -2.84 -14.59
C GLU A 137 -3.13 -1.77 -13.53
N ALA A 138 -2.56 -2.12 -12.38
CA ALA A 138 -2.21 -1.15 -11.33
C ALA A 138 -1.09 -0.21 -11.79
N LEU A 139 -0.01 -0.76 -12.36
CA LEU A 139 1.11 0.03 -12.87
C LEU A 139 0.67 0.95 -14.01
N ALA A 140 -0.15 0.46 -14.95
CA ALA A 140 -0.68 1.27 -16.04
C ALA A 140 -1.51 2.46 -15.54
N LEU A 141 -2.33 2.26 -14.50
CA LEU A 141 -3.11 3.33 -13.89
C LEU A 141 -2.23 4.38 -13.22
N TRP A 142 -1.23 3.97 -12.42
CA TRP A 142 -0.31 4.94 -11.80
C TRP A 142 0.54 5.68 -12.83
N HIS A 143 1.12 4.98 -13.80
CA HIS A 143 1.98 5.60 -14.82
C HIS A 143 1.20 6.49 -15.81
N GLY A 144 -0.12 6.38 -15.85
CA GLY A 144 -1.01 7.29 -16.58
C GLY A 144 -1.38 8.57 -15.83
N MET A 145 -0.97 8.73 -14.57
CA MET A 145 -1.21 9.95 -13.78
C MET A 145 -0.12 11.01 -14.02
N GLU A 146 -0.45 12.29 -13.89
CA GLU A 146 0.53 13.39 -14.02
C GLU A 146 1.56 13.40 -12.88
N ASP A 147 1.14 13.06 -11.65
CA ASP A 147 2.00 13.00 -10.47
C ASP A 147 1.60 11.81 -9.56
N PRO A 148 1.96 10.57 -9.94
CA PRO A 148 1.61 9.39 -9.16
C PRO A 148 2.45 9.29 -7.89
N LEU A 149 1.78 9.01 -6.77
CA LEU A 149 2.46 8.48 -5.59
C LEU A 149 3.08 7.12 -5.95
N ARG A 150 4.42 7.07 -5.97
CA ARG A 150 5.19 5.92 -6.44
C ARG A 150 5.24 4.83 -5.37
N PHE A 151 4.18 4.03 -5.37
CA PHE A 151 4.06 2.78 -4.62
C PHE A 151 4.15 1.57 -5.53
N ASP A 152 4.90 1.67 -6.63
CA ASP A 152 4.98 0.65 -7.67
C ASP A 152 5.39 -0.71 -7.09
N TRP A 153 6.15 -0.72 -5.98
CA TRP A 153 6.56 -1.93 -5.25
C TRP A 153 5.37 -2.80 -4.82
N ILE A 154 4.22 -2.21 -4.55
CA ILE A 154 3.01 -2.93 -4.14
C ILE A 154 2.59 -3.88 -5.27
N ALA A 155 2.66 -3.44 -6.53
CA ALA A 155 2.37 -4.25 -7.71
C ALA A 155 3.58 -5.07 -8.18
N LEU A 156 4.78 -4.51 -8.09
CA LEU A 156 5.99 -5.15 -8.61
C LEU A 156 6.41 -6.37 -7.80
N TRP A 157 6.29 -6.39 -6.47
CA TRP A 157 6.71 -7.57 -5.70
C TRP A 157 5.95 -8.86 -6.07
N PRO A 158 4.61 -8.87 -6.15
CA PRO A 158 3.88 -10.05 -6.62
C PRO A 158 4.26 -10.46 -8.05
N LEU A 159 4.44 -9.49 -8.94
CA LEU A 159 4.84 -9.73 -10.32
C LEU A 159 6.22 -10.40 -10.41
N ILE A 160 7.21 -9.86 -9.68
CA ILE A 160 8.58 -10.41 -9.60
C ILE A 160 8.55 -11.84 -9.03
N ALA A 161 7.78 -12.06 -7.96
CA ALA A 161 7.65 -13.36 -7.33
C ALA A 161 7.04 -14.40 -8.29
N ALA A 162 5.92 -14.06 -8.92
CA ALA A 162 5.26 -14.94 -9.89
C ALA A 162 6.13 -15.25 -11.11
N ALA A 163 6.84 -14.25 -11.66
CA ALA A 163 7.76 -14.46 -12.78
C ALA A 163 8.94 -15.36 -12.39
N SER A 164 9.45 -15.22 -11.16
CA SER A 164 10.54 -16.05 -10.63
C SER A 164 10.09 -17.51 -10.43
N GLU A 165 8.90 -17.73 -9.86
CA GLU A 165 8.31 -19.07 -9.66
C GLU A 165 8.05 -19.79 -10.99
N GLN A 166 7.74 -19.07 -12.05
CA GLN A 166 7.55 -19.61 -13.41
C GLN A 166 8.88 -19.83 -14.16
N GLY A 167 10.03 -19.51 -13.54
CA GLY A 167 11.34 -19.57 -14.19
C GLY A 167 11.56 -18.50 -15.27
N ASN A 168 10.65 -17.52 -15.40
CA ASN A 168 10.79 -16.39 -16.32
C ASN A 168 11.66 -15.29 -15.71
N LEU A 169 12.93 -15.64 -15.47
CA LEU A 169 13.93 -14.72 -14.93
C LEU A 169 14.11 -13.42 -15.74
N PRO A 170 14.05 -13.39 -17.10
CA PRO A 170 14.14 -12.12 -17.81
C PRO A 170 13.00 -11.16 -17.45
N LYS A 171 11.75 -11.66 -17.35
CA LYS A 171 10.59 -10.85 -16.94
C LYS A 171 10.74 -10.35 -15.50
N ALA A 172 11.15 -11.22 -14.59
CA ALA A 172 11.37 -10.85 -13.18
C ALA A 172 12.41 -9.72 -13.04
N ILE A 173 13.52 -9.79 -13.78
CA ILE A 173 14.58 -8.77 -13.75
C ILE A 173 14.09 -7.44 -14.32
N ASP A 174 13.31 -7.47 -15.40
CA ASP A 174 12.75 -6.25 -15.96
C ASP A 174 11.81 -5.54 -14.97
N GLN A 175 10.97 -6.31 -14.27
CA GLN A 175 10.10 -5.80 -13.21
C GLN A 175 10.91 -5.30 -11.99
N MET A 176 12.02 -5.97 -11.62
CA MET A 176 12.92 -5.49 -10.56
C MET A 176 13.51 -4.12 -10.87
N ARG A 177 13.81 -3.79 -12.13
CA ARG A 177 14.29 -2.44 -12.50
C ARG A 177 13.28 -1.35 -12.14
N GLY A 178 11.98 -1.65 -12.23
CA GLY A 178 10.91 -0.75 -11.82
C GLY A 178 10.96 -0.34 -10.34
N LEU A 179 11.58 -1.14 -9.47
CA LEU A 179 11.75 -0.81 -8.05
C LEU A 179 12.70 0.37 -7.80
N PHE A 180 13.50 0.74 -8.80
CA PHE A 180 14.49 1.82 -8.72
C PHE A 180 14.02 3.12 -9.42
N ALA A 181 12.74 3.23 -9.76
CA ALA A 181 12.19 4.46 -10.32
C ALA A 181 12.35 5.65 -9.35
N GLU A 182 12.58 6.84 -9.89
CA GLU A 182 12.70 8.06 -9.10
C GLU A 182 11.40 8.35 -8.32
N GLY A 183 11.53 8.79 -7.07
CA GLY A 183 10.38 9.09 -6.20
C GLY A 183 9.71 7.87 -5.55
N GLN A 184 10.18 6.65 -5.83
CA GLN A 184 9.67 5.42 -5.21
C GLN A 184 9.75 5.46 -3.68
N TYR A 185 8.73 4.91 -3.03
CA TYR A 185 8.75 4.64 -1.59
C TYR A 185 10.03 3.86 -1.20
N PRO A 186 10.80 4.33 -0.21
CA PRO A 186 12.06 3.72 0.15
C PRO A 186 11.85 2.32 0.73
N LEU A 187 12.37 1.32 0.04
CA LEU A 187 12.42 -0.06 0.52
C LEU A 187 13.64 -0.27 1.42
N ALA A 188 13.77 -1.47 2.02
CA ALA A 188 14.92 -1.80 2.86
C ALA A 188 16.20 -1.84 2.01
N ASP A 189 17.27 -1.22 2.50
CA ASP A 189 18.50 -1.03 1.74
C ASP A 189 19.15 -2.38 1.35
N GLU A 190 19.06 -3.39 2.23
CA GLU A 190 19.51 -4.77 1.97
C GLU A 190 18.77 -5.40 0.78
N VAL A 191 17.43 -5.34 0.78
CA VAL A 191 16.59 -5.86 -0.31
C VAL A 191 16.91 -5.16 -1.63
N MET A 192 17.14 -3.84 -1.58
CA MET A 192 17.50 -3.07 -2.77
C MET A 192 18.91 -3.39 -3.27
N ALA A 193 19.86 -3.68 -2.39
CA ALA A 193 21.20 -4.12 -2.76
C ALA A 193 21.16 -5.48 -3.46
N ASP A 194 20.38 -6.43 -2.94
CA ASP A 194 20.20 -7.75 -3.56
C ASP A 194 19.54 -7.65 -4.94
N CYS A 195 18.49 -6.82 -5.07
CA CYS A 195 17.86 -6.56 -6.36
C CYS A 195 18.84 -5.94 -7.36
N ARG A 196 19.72 -5.04 -6.91
CA ARG A 196 20.75 -4.43 -7.77
C ARG A 196 21.73 -5.48 -8.26
N ALA A 197 22.26 -6.31 -7.36
CA ALA A 197 23.20 -7.38 -7.70
C ALA A 197 22.58 -8.37 -8.71
N ALA A 198 21.32 -8.74 -8.53
CA ALA A 198 20.60 -9.62 -9.46
C ALA A 198 20.44 -9.00 -10.86
N ILE A 199 20.18 -7.69 -10.94
CA ILE A 199 20.10 -6.96 -12.21
C ILE A 199 21.47 -6.93 -12.92
N ASP A 200 22.55 -6.67 -12.17
CA ASP A 200 23.89 -6.49 -12.72
C ASP A 200 24.49 -7.82 -13.21
N LEU A 201 24.27 -8.93 -12.48
CA LEU A 201 24.71 -10.28 -12.88
C LEU A 201 24.16 -10.74 -14.24
N ARG A 202 23.02 -10.19 -14.68
CA ARG A 202 22.36 -10.52 -15.95
C ARG A 202 22.92 -9.69 -17.13
N GLN A 203 23.64 -8.62 -16.84
CA GLN A 203 24.26 -7.74 -17.85
C GLN A 203 25.68 -8.18 -18.21
N ALA A 204 26.31 -9.03 -17.37
CA ALA A 204 27.60 -9.66 -17.60
C ALA A 204 27.48 -10.96 -18.40
#